data_AF-A0A1S8ZUP9-F1
#
_entry.id   AF-A0A1S8ZUP9-F1
#
_cell.length_a   1.000
_cell.length_b   1.000
_cell.length_c   1.000
_cell.angle_alpha   90.00
_cell.angle_beta   90.00
_cell.angle_gamma   90.00
#
_symmetry.space_group_name_H-M   'P 1'
#
loop_
_entity.id
_entity.type
_entity.pdbx_description
1 polymer ?
#
loop_
_entity_poly.entity_id
_entity_poly.type
_entity_poly.pdbx_seq_one_letter_code
_entity_poly.pdbx_strand_id
1 'polypeptide(L)'
;MSIRTFWNIIIKILGLFLISGALVLVPQSISYSYYAFKSGDFIDVLSLAALNLILLSIYFVIIRLCIYKTNWITDKLKLDKGFETENIELNFDSAKIISIALIVIGGLLFIDNISVLLREIMVFFQDKSLFKDYPKSGWLIFYFCKTIIGYLLMTNSFRIAKLIDKQK
;
A
#
# COMPACT_ATOMS: atom_id res chain seq x y z
N MET A 1 -14.38 -12.20 -20.03
CA MET A 1 -13.59 -12.45 -18.80
C MET A 1 -14.43 -12.01 -17.62
N SER A 2 -14.53 -12.81 -16.55
CA SER A 2 -15.34 -12.38 -15.39
C SER A 2 -14.67 -11.21 -14.68
N ILE A 3 -15.48 -10.27 -14.19
CA ILE A 3 -14.99 -9.07 -13.49
C ILE A 3 -14.07 -9.44 -12.31
N ARG A 4 -14.39 -10.55 -11.64
CA ARG A 4 -13.62 -11.08 -10.51
C ARG A 4 -12.24 -11.56 -10.95
N THR A 5 -12.14 -12.21 -12.10
CA THR A 5 -10.85 -12.64 -12.65
C THR A 5 -9.99 -11.44 -13.01
N PHE A 6 -10.59 -10.39 -13.58
CA PHE A 6 -9.88 -9.15 -13.90
C PHE A 6 -9.30 -8.47 -12.66
N TRP A 7 -10.12 -8.28 -11.61
CA TRP A 7 -9.64 -7.71 -10.34
C TRP A 7 -8.56 -8.55 -9.69
N ASN A 8 -8.72 -9.87 -9.72
CA ASN A 8 -7.70 -10.78 -9.22
C ASN A 8 -6.36 -10.63 -9.95
N ILE A 9 -6.38 -10.45 -11.28
CA ILE A 9 -5.14 -10.20 -12.04
C ILE A 9 -4.51 -8.87 -11.63
N ILE A 10 -5.29 -7.79 -11.55
CA ILE A 10 -4.77 -6.47 -11.14
C ILE A 10 -4.15 -6.55 -9.74
N ILE A 11 -4.84 -7.13 -8.77
CA ILE A 11 -4.34 -7.25 -7.40
C ILE A 11 -3.07 -8.11 -7.34
N LYS A 12 -2.95 -9.15 -8.17
CA LYS A 12 -1.70 -9.94 -8.26
C LYS A 12 -0.55 -9.13 -8.84
N ILE A 13 -0.79 -8.34 -9.89
CA ILE A 13 0.23 -7.45 -10.48
C ILE A 13 0.70 -6.44 -9.44
N LEU A 14 -0.25 -5.82 -8.73
CA LEU A 14 0.01 -4.93 -7.61
C LEU A 14 0.83 -5.62 -6.50
N GLY A 15 0.46 -6.85 -6.12
CA GLY A 15 1.20 -7.68 -5.17
C GLY A 15 2.62 -8.03 -5.62
N LEU A 16 2.81 -8.29 -6.92
CA LEU A 16 4.12 -8.51 -7.51
C LEU A 16 4.97 -7.23 -7.47
N PHE A 17 4.35 -6.07 -7.70
CA PHE A 17 5.03 -4.78 -7.65
C PHE A 17 5.52 -4.46 -6.23
N LEU A 18 4.79 -4.86 -5.17
CA LEU A 18 5.27 -4.76 -3.78
C LEU A 18 6.57 -5.57 -3.54
N ILE A 19 6.84 -6.64 -4.29
CA ILE A 19 8.10 -7.37 -4.14
C ILE A 19 9.30 -6.47 -4.47
N SER A 20 9.14 -5.52 -5.40
CA SER A 20 10.20 -4.55 -5.71
C SER A 20 10.55 -3.65 -4.52
N GLY A 21 9.54 -3.26 -3.71
CA GLY A 21 9.78 -2.52 -2.47
C GLY A 21 10.45 -3.38 -1.39
N ALA A 22 10.20 -4.69 -1.37
CA ALA A 22 10.89 -5.63 -0.49
C ALA A 22 12.40 -5.65 -0.72
N LEU A 23 12.83 -5.56 -1.99
CA LEU A 23 14.25 -5.52 -2.36
C LEU A 23 14.98 -4.29 -1.79
N VAL A 24 14.26 -3.22 -1.47
CA VAL A 24 14.83 -2.04 -0.81
C VAL A 24 14.71 -2.16 0.71
N LEU A 25 13.55 -2.59 1.21
CA LEU A 25 13.27 -2.67 2.64
C LEU A 25 14.14 -3.71 3.37
N VAL A 26 14.40 -4.87 2.77
CA VAL A 26 15.16 -5.95 3.42
C VAL A 26 16.63 -5.57 3.65
N PRO A 27 17.41 -5.12 2.63
CA PRO A 27 18.80 -4.69 2.86
C PRO A 27 18.92 -3.53 3.84
N GLN A 28 17.97 -2.60 3.79
CA GLN A 28 17.91 -1.48 4.71
C GLN A 28 17.63 -1.92 6.16
N SER A 29 16.73 -2.89 6.34
CA SER A 29 16.45 -3.50 7.64
C SER A 29 17.67 -4.19 8.24
N ILE A 30 18.48 -4.86 7.40
CA ILE A 30 19.75 -5.48 7.81
C ILE A 30 20.75 -4.40 8.23
N SER A 31 20.88 -3.34 7.43
CA SER A 31 21.77 -2.21 7.72
C SER A 31 21.42 -1.53 9.04
N TYR A 32 20.12 -1.35 9.32
CA TYR A 32 19.64 -0.78 10.58
C TYR A 32 19.92 -1.67 11.78
N SER A 33 19.69 -2.97 11.64
CA SER A 33 20.02 -3.92 12.70
C SER A 33 21.52 -3.89 12.99
N TYR A 34 22.36 -3.90 11.95
CA TYR A 34 23.82 -3.82 12.10
C TYR A 34 24.29 -2.54 12.79
N TYR A 35 23.74 -1.38 12.42
CA TYR A 35 24.09 -0.12 13.08
C TYR A 35 23.68 -0.13 14.55
N ALA A 36 22.44 -0.56 14.85
CA ALA A 36 21.95 -0.67 16.22
C ALA A 36 22.88 -1.55 17.08
N PHE A 37 23.30 -2.71 16.58
CA PHE A 37 24.25 -3.60 17.27
C PHE A 37 25.60 -2.94 17.57
N LYS A 38 26.06 -2.01 16.72
CA LYS A 38 27.37 -1.35 16.88
C LYS A 38 27.33 -0.17 17.85
N SER A 39 26.21 0.54 17.93
CA SER A 39 26.13 1.83 18.62
C SER A 39 25.21 1.87 19.83
N GLY A 40 24.39 0.84 20.06
CA GLY A 40 23.30 0.86 21.03
C GLY A 40 23.50 -0.02 22.26
N ASP A 41 22.89 0.38 23.37
CA ASP A 41 22.69 -0.48 24.53
C ASP A 41 21.78 -1.67 24.18
N PHE A 42 21.90 -2.77 24.91
CA PHE A 42 21.15 -4.01 24.65
C PHE A 42 19.63 -3.79 24.53
N ILE A 43 19.07 -2.90 25.36
CA ILE A 43 17.64 -2.57 25.37
C ILE A 43 17.23 -1.83 24.09
N ASP A 44 18.04 -0.89 23.62
CA ASP A 44 17.80 -0.15 22.39
C ASP A 44 17.89 -1.06 21.16
N VAL A 45 18.87 -1.96 21.15
CA VAL A 45 19.00 -2.96 20.08
C VAL A 45 17.78 -3.86 20.03
N LEU A 46 17.31 -4.35 21.19
CA LEU A 46 16.16 -5.23 21.28
C LEU A 46 14.87 -4.54 20.80
N SER A 47 14.66 -3.28 21.20
CA SER A 47 13.48 -2.51 20.80
C SER A 47 13.45 -2.19 19.30
N LEU A 48 14.59 -1.78 18.72
CA LEU A 48 14.71 -1.52 17.29
C LEU A 48 14.58 -2.81 16.46
N ALA A 49 15.17 -3.91 16.93
CA ALA A 49 15.03 -5.21 16.28
C ALA A 49 13.57 -5.70 16.30
N ALA A 50 12.86 -5.54 17.42
CA ALA A 50 11.44 -5.89 17.52
C ALA A 50 10.58 -5.05 16.57
N LEU A 51 10.80 -3.73 16.52
CA LEU A 51 10.09 -2.83 15.60
C LEU A 51 10.33 -3.22 14.14
N ASN A 52 11.58 -3.51 13.80
CA ASN A 52 11.96 -3.92 12.45
C ASN A 52 11.24 -5.22 12.04
N LEU A 53 11.24 -6.22 12.93
CA LEU A 53 10.57 -7.50 12.71
C LEU A 53 9.05 -7.33 12.54
N ILE A 54 8.43 -6.45 13.33
CA ILE A 54 7.01 -6.10 13.19
C ILE A 54 6.74 -5.47 11.82
N LEU A 55 7.52 -4.47 11.40
CA LEU A 55 7.30 -3.78 10.12
C LEU A 55 7.52 -4.70 8.92
N LEU A 56 8.54 -5.55 8.94
CA LEU A 56 8.78 -6.57 7.92
C LEU A 56 7.66 -7.60 7.87
N SER A 57 7.16 -8.04 9.05
CA SER A 57 6.03 -8.96 9.13
C SER A 57 4.76 -8.34 8.54
N ILE A 58 4.45 -7.08 8.87
CA ILE A 58 3.33 -6.34 8.28
C ILE A 58 3.48 -6.29 6.75
N TYR A 59 4.66 -5.94 6.24
CA TYR A 59 4.90 -5.86 4.80
C TYR A 59 4.73 -7.20 4.10
N PHE A 60 5.27 -8.27 4.69
CA PHE A 60 5.13 -9.63 4.18
C PHE A 60 3.67 -10.09 4.17
N VAL A 61 2.91 -9.76 5.21
CA VAL A 61 1.46 -10.03 5.27
C VAL A 61 0.74 -9.31 4.14
N ILE A 62 1.06 -8.05 3.85
CA ILE A 62 0.45 -7.29 2.74
C ILE A 62 0.74 -7.99 1.40
N ILE A 63 2.00 -8.35 1.13
CA ILE A 63 2.37 -9.08 -0.10
C ILE A 63 1.59 -10.40 -0.20
N ARG A 64 1.56 -11.17 0.89
CA ARG A 64 0.86 -12.46 0.93
C ARG A 64 -0.64 -12.30 0.67
N LEU A 65 -1.26 -11.26 1.23
CA LEU A 65 -2.67 -10.94 0.98
C LEU A 65 -2.90 -10.61 -0.49
N CYS A 66 -2.06 -9.77 -1.10
CA CYS A 66 -2.19 -9.38 -2.50
C CYS A 66 -1.96 -10.53 -3.49
N ILE A 67 -1.08 -11.50 -3.19
CA ILE A 67 -0.77 -12.59 -4.13
C ILE A 67 -1.71 -13.79 -3.95
N TYR A 68 -1.96 -14.20 -2.71
CA TYR A 68 -2.65 -15.45 -2.40
C TYR A 68 -4.12 -15.27 -1.99
N LYS A 69 -4.50 -14.10 -1.46
CA LYS A 69 -5.87 -13.82 -1.00
C LYS A 69 -6.53 -12.70 -1.81
N THR A 70 -6.33 -12.71 -3.12
CA THR A 70 -6.91 -11.72 -4.05
C THR A 70 -8.44 -11.71 -3.98
N ASN A 71 -9.08 -12.87 -3.88
CA ASN A 71 -10.53 -12.99 -3.73
C ASN A 71 -11.01 -12.24 -2.47
N TRP A 72 -10.31 -12.38 -1.36
CA TRP A 72 -10.66 -11.71 -0.11
C TRP A 72 -10.52 -10.19 -0.23
N ILE A 73 -9.49 -9.70 -0.92
CA ILE A 73 -9.31 -8.27 -1.18
C ILE A 73 -10.42 -7.74 -2.06
N THR A 74 -10.75 -8.43 -3.15
CA THR A 74 -11.85 -8.08 -4.05
C THR A 74 -13.18 -7.98 -3.28
N ASP A 75 -13.47 -8.97 -2.44
CA ASP A 75 -14.71 -9.01 -1.65
C ASP A 75 -14.73 -7.91 -0.55
N LYS A 76 -13.59 -7.65 0.10
CA LYS A 76 -13.46 -6.66 1.19
C LYS A 76 -13.55 -5.23 0.68
N LEU A 77 -12.88 -4.94 -0.43
CA LEU A 77 -12.92 -3.66 -1.12
C LEU A 77 -14.17 -3.50 -1.98
N LYS A 78 -14.97 -4.57 -2.14
CA LYS A 78 -16.22 -4.59 -2.90
C LYS A 78 -16.02 -4.10 -4.35
N LEU A 79 -14.89 -4.48 -4.97
CA LEU A 79 -14.51 -4.02 -6.31
C LEU A 79 -15.46 -4.53 -7.41
N ASP A 80 -16.18 -5.62 -7.12
CA ASP A 80 -17.19 -6.24 -7.97
C ASP A 80 -18.58 -5.59 -7.83
N LYS A 81 -18.88 -4.90 -6.71
CA LYS A 81 -20.23 -4.40 -6.37
C LYS A 81 -20.78 -3.22 -7.19
N GLY A 82 -20.27 -2.99 -8.39
CA GLY A 82 -20.78 -1.98 -9.32
C GLY A 82 -20.91 -2.47 -10.76
N PHE A 83 -20.67 -3.77 -11.01
CA PHE A 83 -20.85 -4.39 -12.31
C PHE A 83 -22.11 -5.27 -12.25
N GLU A 84 -23.14 -4.89 -13.02
CA GLU A 84 -24.44 -5.59 -13.07
C GLU A 84 -24.36 -6.93 -13.82
N THR A 85 -23.36 -7.10 -14.69
CA THR A 85 -23.10 -8.32 -15.45
C THR A 85 -21.83 -9.02 -14.95
N GLU A 86 -21.86 -10.36 -14.88
CA GLU A 86 -20.68 -11.16 -14.51
C GLU A 86 -19.52 -11.01 -15.51
N ASN A 87 -19.85 -10.65 -16.75
CA ASN A 87 -18.91 -10.36 -17.81
C ASN A 87 -18.61 -8.87 -17.88
N ILE A 88 -17.34 -8.54 -18.12
CA ILE A 88 -16.93 -7.17 -18.46
C ILE A 88 -17.51 -6.83 -19.83
N GLU A 89 -18.74 -6.35 -19.85
CA GLU A 89 -19.26 -5.60 -20.97
C GLU A 89 -18.66 -4.19 -20.84
N LEU A 90 -17.61 -3.91 -21.62
CA LEU A 90 -17.11 -2.56 -21.87
C LEU A 90 -18.13 -1.73 -22.68
N ASN A 91 -19.42 -1.91 -22.39
CA ASN A 91 -20.45 -1.03 -22.88
C ASN A 91 -20.16 0.35 -22.27
N PHE A 92 -20.30 1.40 -23.07
CA PHE A 92 -19.72 2.76 -22.95
C PHE A 92 -20.09 3.59 -21.70
N ASP A 93 -20.40 2.97 -20.59
CA ASP A 93 -20.58 3.61 -19.29
C ASP A 93 -19.24 4.20 -18.81
N SER A 94 -19.04 5.48 -19.08
CA SER A 94 -17.84 6.23 -18.71
C SER A 94 -17.53 6.10 -17.22
N ALA A 95 -18.55 6.01 -16.36
CA ALA A 95 -18.36 5.85 -14.92
C ALA A 95 -17.64 4.53 -14.57
N LYS A 96 -17.94 3.42 -15.27
CA LYS A 96 -17.25 2.13 -15.05
C LYS A 96 -15.78 2.21 -15.46
N ILE A 97 -15.47 2.82 -16.60
CA ILE A 97 -14.08 2.99 -17.07
C ILE A 97 -13.29 3.86 -16.10
N ILE A 98 -13.87 5.00 -15.67
CA ILE A 98 -13.25 5.90 -14.69
C ILE A 98 -13.02 5.18 -13.35
N SER A 99 -13.97 4.36 -12.89
CA SER A 99 -13.80 3.59 -11.66
C SER A 99 -12.61 2.62 -11.73
N ILE A 100 -12.42 1.97 -12.87
CA ILE A 100 -11.28 1.06 -13.08
C ILE A 100 -9.97 1.84 -13.04
N ALA A 101 -9.89 2.97 -13.75
CA ALA A 101 -8.73 3.83 -13.72
C ALA A 101 -8.41 4.31 -12.29
N LEU A 102 -9.41 4.71 -11.51
CA LEU A 102 -9.24 5.14 -10.13
C LEU A 102 -8.73 4.02 -9.21
N ILE A 103 -9.19 2.78 -9.40
CA ILE A 103 -8.70 1.62 -8.63
C ILE A 103 -7.24 1.34 -8.95
N VAL A 104 -6.86 1.34 -10.24
CA VAL A 104 -5.49 1.10 -10.67
C VAL A 104 -4.56 2.20 -10.15
N ILE A 105 -4.93 3.47 -10.33
CA ILE A 105 -4.14 4.62 -9.84
C ILE A 105 -4.05 4.58 -8.31
N GLY A 106 -5.16 4.36 -7.61
CA GLY A 106 -5.17 4.27 -6.15
C GLY A 106 -4.31 3.12 -5.62
N GLY A 107 -4.33 1.97 -6.30
CA GLY A 107 -3.54 0.80 -5.94
C GLY A 107 -2.04 0.99 -6.16
N LEU A 108 -1.64 1.58 -7.29
CA LEU A 108 -0.24 1.95 -7.53
C LEU A 108 0.24 2.97 -6.49
N LEU A 109 -0.57 4.00 -6.23
CA LEU A 109 -0.26 5.02 -5.23
C LEU A 109 -0.12 4.38 -3.84
N PHE A 110 -1.02 3.48 -3.45
CA PHE A 110 -0.90 2.77 -2.18
C PHE A 110 0.42 1.98 -2.08
N ILE A 111 0.78 1.24 -3.12
CA ILE A 111 1.95 0.34 -3.13
C ILE A 111 3.28 1.07 -3.13
N ASP A 112 3.39 2.14 -3.91
CA ASP A 112 4.59 2.96 -3.94
C ASP A 112 4.84 3.60 -2.57
N ASN A 113 3.78 4.12 -1.96
CA ASN A 113 3.90 4.90 -0.74
C ASN A 113 3.97 4.03 0.52
N ILE A 114 3.36 2.84 0.56
CA ILE A 114 3.45 1.95 1.74
C ILE A 114 4.90 1.50 1.99
N SER A 115 5.64 1.17 0.93
CA SER A 115 7.03 0.71 1.05
C SER A 115 7.92 1.83 1.57
N VAL A 116 7.73 3.05 1.06
CA VAL A 116 8.46 4.24 1.51
C VAL A 116 8.07 4.64 2.93
N LEU A 117 6.80 4.56 3.28
CA LEU A 117 6.31 4.89 4.62
C LEU A 117 6.94 3.99 5.70
N LEU A 118 6.97 2.68 5.47
CA LEU A 118 7.59 1.75 6.41
C LEU A 118 9.07 2.06 6.62
N ARG A 119 9.77 2.47 5.55
CA ARG A 119 11.15 2.93 5.62
C ARG A 119 11.30 4.20 6.46
N GLU A 120 10.51 5.24 6.18
CA GLU A 120 10.61 6.51 6.92
C GLU A 120 10.28 6.31 8.40
N ILE A 121 9.34 5.41 8.73
CA ILE A 121 9.08 5.00 10.12
C ILE A 121 10.33 4.38 10.74
N MET A 122 11.01 3.44 10.07
CA MET A 122 12.24 2.86 10.60
C MET A 122 13.32 3.91 10.86
N VAL A 123 13.53 4.84 9.91
CA VAL A 123 14.52 5.92 10.04
C VAL A 123 14.19 6.80 11.24
N PHE A 124 12.91 7.17 11.40
CA PHE A 124 12.46 8.02 12.50
C PHE A 124 12.74 7.39 13.87
N PHE A 125 12.44 6.10 14.04
CA PHE A 125 12.72 5.40 15.29
C PHE A 125 14.23 5.28 15.60
N GLN A 126 15.09 5.30 14.59
CA GLN A 126 16.54 5.26 14.79
C GLN A 126 17.11 6.62 15.23
N ASP A 127 16.55 7.73 14.76
CA ASP A 127 17.08 9.08 15.02
C ASP A 127 16.94 9.50 16.49
N LYS A 128 16.08 8.80 17.26
CA LYS A 128 15.74 9.07 18.68
C LYS A 128 15.31 10.52 18.97
N SER A 129 15.09 11.33 17.94
CA SER A 129 14.63 12.71 18.04
C SER A 129 13.13 12.74 18.30
N LEU A 130 12.67 13.78 18.99
CA LEU A 130 11.23 14.03 19.10
C LEU A 130 10.68 14.28 17.70
N PHE A 131 9.45 13.83 17.44
CA PHE A 131 8.81 13.99 16.13
C PHE A 131 8.81 15.44 15.61
N LYS A 132 8.71 16.41 16.52
CA LYS A 132 8.77 17.85 16.21
C LYS A 132 10.13 18.29 15.66
N ASP A 133 11.20 17.68 16.14
CA ASP A 133 12.58 18.05 15.81
C ASP A 133 13.14 17.20 14.66
N TYR A 134 12.40 16.16 14.23
CA TYR A 134 12.77 15.32 13.11
C TYR A 134 12.66 16.06 11.78
N PRO A 135 13.76 16.28 11.04
CA PRO A 135 13.77 17.10 9.82
C PRO A 135 12.88 16.55 8.69
N LYS A 136 12.64 15.23 8.68
CA LYS A 136 11.81 14.56 7.67
C LYS A 136 10.40 14.24 8.14
N SER A 137 9.96 14.80 9.27
CA SER A 137 8.59 14.61 9.80
C SER A 137 7.51 14.97 8.77
N GLY A 138 7.71 16.05 8.02
CA GLY A 138 6.82 16.44 6.91
C GLY A 138 6.72 15.38 5.82
N TRP A 139 7.83 14.72 5.46
CA TRP A 139 7.84 13.64 4.48
C TRP A 139 7.10 12.41 4.99
N LEU A 140 7.29 12.05 6.27
CA LEU A 140 6.58 10.93 6.89
C LEU A 140 5.06 11.15 6.84
N ILE A 141 4.59 12.34 7.22
CA ILE A 141 3.16 12.71 7.14
C ILE A 141 2.67 12.67 5.69
N PHE A 142 3.46 13.20 4.76
CA PHE A 142 3.10 13.23 3.35
C PHE A 142 2.92 11.82 2.77
N TYR A 143 3.85 10.90 3.05
CA TYR A 143 3.74 9.51 2.62
C TYR A 143 2.56 8.81 3.29
N PHE A 144 2.28 9.11 4.57
CA PHE A 144 1.11 8.58 5.28
C PHE A 144 -0.20 9.01 4.65
N CYS A 145 -0.35 10.31 4.40
CA CYS A 145 -1.51 10.85 3.71
C CYS A 145 -1.67 10.25 2.30
N LYS A 146 -0.58 10.11 1.55
CA LYS A 146 -0.60 9.47 0.22
C LYS A 146 -1.09 8.03 0.30
N THR A 147 -0.54 7.21 1.18
CA THR A 147 -1.00 5.82 1.35
C THR A 147 -2.49 5.76 1.68
N ILE A 148 -2.99 6.64 2.55
CA ILE A 148 -4.42 6.73 2.87
C ILE A 148 -5.24 7.12 1.64
N ILE A 149 -4.80 8.13 0.88
CA ILE A 149 -5.48 8.59 -0.34
C ILE A 149 -5.56 7.44 -1.36
N GLY A 150 -4.46 6.71 -1.58
CA GLY A 150 -4.45 5.57 -2.49
C GLY A 150 -5.45 4.48 -2.08
N TYR A 151 -5.49 4.16 -0.79
CA TYR A 151 -6.46 3.21 -0.23
C TYR A 151 -7.92 3.69 -0.37
N LEU A 152 -8.18 4.97 -0.10
CA LEU A 152 -9.52 5.56 -0.23
C LEU A 152 -9.99 5.60 -1.68
N LEU A 153 -9.09 5.89 -2.63
CA LEU A 153 -9.37 5.87 -4.07
C LEU A 153 -9.76 4.47 -4.55
N MET A 154 -9.04 3.43 -4.11
CA MET A 154 -9.42 2.04 -4.40
C MET A 154 -10.80 1.70 -3.84
N THR A 155 -11.09 2.09 -2.60
CA THR A 155 -12.31 1.67 -1.91
C THR A 155 -13.56 2.44 -2.35
N ASN A 156 -13.43 3.72 -2.68
CA ASN A 156 -14.55 4.60 -3.05
C ASN A 156 -14.60 4.93 -4.54
N SER A 157 -13.90 4.17 -5.38
CA SER A 157 -13.74 4.40 -6.81
C SER A 157 -15.06 4.64 -7.56
N PHE A 158 -16.10 3.84 -7.31
CA PHE A 158 -17.41 4.01 -7.94
C PHE A 158 -18.12 5.31 -7.56
N ARG A 159 -17.98 5.77 -6.32
CA ARG A 159 -18.59 7.03 -5.87
C ARG A 159 -17.91 8.21 -6.54
N ILE A 160 -16.58 8.18 -6.56
CA ILE A 160 -15.77 9.22 -7.18
C ILE A 160 -15.98 9.24 -8.70
N ALA A 161 -16.04 8.08 -9.34
CA ALA A 161 -16.31 7.97 -10.76
C ALA A 161 -17.68 8.55 -11.13
N LYS A 162 -18.74 8.24 -10.37
CA LYS A 162 -20.06 8.84 -10.57
C LYS A 162 -20.06 10.36 -10.38
N LEU A 163 -19.29 10.89 -9.43
CA LEU A 163 -19.17 12.34 -9.25
C LEU A 163 -18.50 13.02 -10.45
N ILE A 164 -17.46 12.40 -11.01
CA ILE A 164 -16.75 12.89 -12.20
C ILE A 164 -17.65 12.82 -13.44
N ASP A 165 -18.37 11.70 -13.61
CA ASP A 165 -19.23 11.49 -14.76
C ASP A 165 -20.45 12.43 -14.76
N LYS A 166 -21.00 12.74 -13.57
CA LYS A 166 -22.12 13.69 -13.41
C LYS A 166 -21.75 15.16 -13.64
N GLN A 167 -20.46 15.47 -13.80
CA GLN A 167 -19.97 16.80 -14.15
C GLN A 167 -19.79 17.00 -15.67
N LYS A 168 -20.01 15.96 -16.48
CA LYS A 168 -20.18 16.08 -17.93
C LYS A 168 -21.63 16.42 -18.27
#